data_AF-A0A7S2DHG0-F1
#
_entry.id   AF-A0A7S2DHG0-F1
#
_cell.length_a   1.000
_cell.length_b   1.000
_cell.length_c   1.000
_cell.angle_alpha   90.00
_cell.angle_beta   90.00
_cell.angle_gamma   90.00
#
_symmetry.space_group_name_H-M   'P 1'
#
loop_
_entity.id
_entity.type
_entity.pdbx_description
1 polymer ?
#
loop_
_entity_poly.entity_id
_entity_poly.type
_entity_poly.pdbx_seq_one_letter_code
_entity_poly.pdbx_strand_id
1 'polypeptide(L)'
;MAEATIDAAQSPEKPVEMWLLEGSQQAMLAAHAANQAAAAQGAAQLQIGGVSGQELVALRAKIRDTVVDIAGLEEIVDDSPLMNIGLTSQSGVLLRNSLSKQFPGPSLPFTMMFDFPSINALTDYFSGRGLS
;
A
#
# COMPACT_ATOMS: atom_id res chain seq x y z
N MET A 1 -54.33 21.33 -33.80
CA MET A 1 -53.27 22.19 -33.23
C MET A 1 -52.94 21.60 -31.87
N ALA A 2 -51.78 20.97 -31.73
CA ALA A 2 -51.28 20.44 -30.47
C ALA A 2 -49.76 20.63 -30.46
N GLU A 3 -49.32 21.79 -29.99
CA GLU A 3 -47.95 22.03 -29.57
C GLU A 3 -47.90 21.73 -28.07
N ALA A 4 -47.29 20.62 -27.71
CA ALA A 4 -46.92 20.33 -26.32
C ALA A 4 -45.39 20.36 -26.24
N THR A 5 -44.95 21.49 -25.70
CA THR A 5 -43.67 21.83 -25.09
C THR A 5 -42.75 20.65 -24.74
N ILE A 6 -41.50 20.79 -25.19
CA ILE A 6 -40.33 19.98 -24.91
C ILE A 6 -40.10 19.92 -23.38
N ASP A 7 -40.23 18.72 -22.78
CA ASP A 7 -39.86 18.47 -21.39
C ASP A 7 -38.35 18.21 -21.33
N ALA A 8 -37.64 19.20 -20.80
CA ALA A 8 -36.19 19.17 -20.66
C ALA A 8 -35.79 18.15 -19.60
N ALA A 9 -35.02 17.15 -20.02
CA ALA A 9 -34.31 16.23 -19.16
C ALA A 9 -33.51 16.98 -18.09
N GLN A 10 -34.00 16.99 -16.85
CA GLN A 10 -33.20 17.32 -15.68
C GLN A 10 -32.30 16.13 -15.36
N SER A 11 -31.09 16.16 -15.89
CA SER A 11 -29.99 15.33 -15.39
C SER A 11 -29.65 15.78 -13.96
N PRO A 12 -29.59 14.88 -12.96
CA PRO A 12 -29.14 15.25 -11.64
C PRO A 12 -27.62 15.43 -11.66
N GLU A 13 -27.18 16.67 -11.85
CA GLU A 13 -25.79 17.09 -11.61
C GLU A 13 -25.55 16.91 -10.10
N LYS A 14 -24.82 15.86 -9.70
CA LYS A 14 -24.42 15.71 -8.29
C LYS A 14 -23.68 17.00 -7.87
N PRO A 15 -23.89 17.52 -6.65
CA PRO A 15 -23.27 18.76 -6.21
C PRO A 15 -21.74 18.68 -6.34
N VAL A 16 -21.10 19.78 -6.70
CA VAL A 16 -19.65 19.84 -7.00
C VAL A 16 -18.77 19.27 -5.87
N GLU A 17 -19.19 19.39 -4.61
CA GLU A 17 -18.55 18.73 -3.46
C GLU A 17 -18.53 17.19 -3.56
N MET A 18 -19.60 16.61 -4.09
CA MET A 18 -19.72 15.17 -4.32
C MET A 18 -18.86 14.72 -5.50
N TRP A 19 -18.65 15.57 -6.51
CA TRP A 19 -17.67 15.32 -7.59
C TRP A 19 -16.22 15.38 -7.09
N LEU A 20 -15.91 16.33 -6.20
CA LEU A 20 -14.59 16.47 -5.59
C LEU A 20 -14.24 15.28 -4.67
N LEU A 21 -15.21 14.77 -3.91
CA LEU A 21 -14.99 13.64 -3.00
C LEU A 21 -14.91 12.30 -3.75
N GLU A 22 -15.70 12.10 -4.81
CA GLU A 22 -15.65 10.89 -5.63
C GLU A 22 -14.40 10.88 -6.53
N GLY A 23 -14.01 12.03 -7.09
CA GLY A 23 -12.78 12.17 -7.88
C GLY A 23 -11.51 11.97 -7.07
N SER A 24 -11.47 12.45 -5.81
CA SER A 24 -10.33 12.21 -4.91
C SER A 24 -10.25 10.75 -4.43
N GLN A 25 -11.39 10.10 -4.17
CA GLN A 25 -11.43 8.66 -3.87
C GLN A 25 -11.04 7.80 -5.08
N GLN A 26 -11.49 8.15 -6.28
CA GLN A 26 -11.11 7.46 -7.51
C GLN A 26 -9.63 7.65 -7.84
N ALA A 27 -9.07 8.85 -7.63
CA ALA A 27 -7.64 9.09 -7.79
C ALA A 27 -6.81 8.27 -6.79
N MET A 28 -7.26 8.16 -5.53
CA MET A 28 -6.61 7.33 -4.53
C MET A 28 -6.67 5.85 -4.90
N LEU A 29 -7.82 5.33 -5.32
CA LEU A 29 -7.98 3.94 -5.76
C LEU A 29 -7.14 3.63 -7.01
N ALA A 30 -7.07 4.54 -7.97
CA ALA A 30 -6.24 4.40 -9.16
C ALA A 30 -4.74 4.41 -8.84
N ALA A 31 -4.30 5.26 -7.91
CA ALA A 31 -2.92 5.27 -7.42
C ALA A 31 -2.56 3.96 -6.69
N HIS A 32 -3.46 3.45 -5.85
CA HIS A 32 -3.29 2.14 -5.21
C HIS A 32 -3.28 1.00 -6.22
N ALA A 33 -4.13 1.04 -7.25
CA ALA A 33 -4.15 0.03 -8.31
C ALA A 33 -2.88 0.06 -9.16
N ALA A 34 -2.37 1.26 -9.49
CA ALA A 34 -1.11 1.43 -10.21
C ALA A 34 0.09 0.91 -9.39
N ASN A 35 0.09 1.18 -8.09
CA ASN A 35 1.14 0.70 -7.19
C ASN A 35 1.08 -0.84 -7.00
N GLN A 36 -0.14 -1.40 -6.90
CA GLN A 36 -0.34 -2.86 -6.90
C GLN A 36 0.09 -3.50 -8.23
N ALA A 37 -0.17 -2.85 -9.37
CA ALA A 37 0.29 -3.33 -10.67
C ALA A 37 1.82 -3.28 -10.79
N ALA A 38 2.47 -2.24 -10.24
CA ALA A 38 3.92 -2.15 -10.16
C ALA A 38 4.52 -3.24 -9.24
N ALA A 39 3.88 -3.51 -8.10
CA ALA A 39 4.25 -4.62 -7.21
C ALA A 39 4.12 -5.99 -7.91
N ALA A 40 3.01 -6.21 -8.63
CA ALA A 40 2.78 -7.44 -9.39
C ALA A 40 3.78 -7.62 -10.55
N GLN A 41 4.17 -6.54 -11.21
CA GLN A 41 5.22 -6.56 -12.25
C GLN A 41 6.60 -6.86 -11.64
N GLY A 42 6.91 -6.30 -10.47
CA GLY A 42 8.10 -6.66 -9.69
C GLY A 42 8.13 -8.16 -9.36
N ALA A 43 7.01 -8.72 -8.90
CA ALA A 43 6.91 -10.16 -8.58
C ALA A 43 7.12 -11.07 -9.82
N ALA A 44 6.63 -10.67 -10.99
CA ALA A 44 6.78 -11.45 -12.23
C ALA A 44 8.23 -11.46 -12.75
N GLN A 45 9.00 -10.40 -12.50
CA GLN A 45 10.38 -10.26 -12.99
C GLN A 45 11.41 -11.05 -12.15
N LEU A 46 11.03 -11.52 -10.95
CA LEU A 46 11.92 -12.19 -9.98
C LEU A 46 12.09 -13.70 -10.18
N GLN A 47 11.38 -14.32 -11.13
CA GLN A 47 11.44 -15.77 -11.35
C GLN A 47 12.78 -16.28 -11.94
N ILE A 48 13.71 -15.40 -12.30
CA ILE A 48 14.98 -15.77 -12.95
C ILE A 48 16.16 -15.86 -11.94
N GLY A 49 15.94 -15.63 -10.64
CA GLY A 49 16.96 -15.78 -9.60
C GLY A 49 16.45 -15.48 -8.20
N GLY A 50 15.22 -15.90 -7.90
CA GLY A 50 14.43 -15.42 -6.76
C GLY A 50 14.81 -16.00 -5.40
N VAL A 51 14.55 -15.21 -4.37
CA VAL A 51 14.54 -15.58 -2.95
C VAL A 51 13.75 -16.89 -2.77
N SER A 52 14.33 -17.88 -2.09
CA SER A 52 13.66 -19.15 -1.84
C SER A 52 12.40 -18.96 -0.99
N GLY A 53 11.43 -19.86 -1.12
CA GLY A 53 10.18 -19.78 -0.34
C GLY A 53 10.42 -19.76 1.18
N GLN A 54 11.51 -20.38 1.66
CA GLN A 54 11.89 -20.33 3.08
C GLN A 54 12.43 -18.95 3.49
N GLU A 55 13.25 -18.33 2.64
CA GLU A 55 13.76 -16.98 2.88
C GLU A 55 12.63 -15.93 2.86
N LEU A 56 11.63 -16.10 1.99
CA LEU A 56 10.44 -15.25 1.97
C LEU A 56 9.63 -15.36 3.28
N VAL A 57 9.45 -16.58 3.80
CA VAL A 57 8.76 -16.80 5.08
C VAL A 57 9.54 -16.14 6.23
N ALA A 58 10.86 -16.31 6.25
CA ALA A 58 11.72 -15.70 7.27
C ALA A 58 11.74 -14.16 7.18
N LEU A 59 11.79 -13.61 5.97
CA LEU A 59 11.70 -12.17 5.72
C LEU A 59 10.38 -11.62 6.25
N ARG A 60 9.26 -12.24 5.87
CA ARG A 60 7.93 -11.80 6.31
C ARG A 60 7.79 -11.84 7.83
N ALA A 61 8.25 -12.92 8.46
CA ALA A 61 8.24 -13.06 9.91
C ALA A 61 9.03 -11.92 10.59
N LYS A 62 10.24 -11.62 10.09
CA LYS A 62 11.07 -10.55 10.64
C LYS A 62 10.47 -9.15 10.47
N ILE A 63 9.82 -8.89 9.33
CA ILE A 63 9.07 -7.64 9.11
C ILE A 63 7.89 -7.57 10.07
N ARG A 64 7.12 -8.65 10.20
CA ARG A 64 5.98 -8.74 11.13
C ARG A 64 6.42 -8.43 12.56
N ASP A 65 7.45 -9.12 13.06
CA ASP A 65 8.01 -8.93 14.40
C ASP A 65 8.36 -7.46 14.65
N THR A 66 9.02 -6.82 13.68
CA THR A 66 9.37 -5.39 13.77
C THR A 66 8.13 -4.49 13.85
N VAL A 67 7.08 -4.81 13.09
CA VAL A 67 5.84 -4.03 13.08
C VAL A 67 5.08 -4.20 14.39
N VAL A 68 4.94 -5.43 14.90
CA VAL A 68 4.23 -5.69 16.17
C VAL A 68 4.96 -5.06 17.35
N ASP A 69 6.31 -5.11 17.38
CA ASP A 69 7.13 -4.47 18.40
C ASP A 69 6.90 -2.95 18.44
N ILE A 70 6.85 -2.30 17.28
CA ILE A 70 6.66 -0.85 17.17
C ILE A 70 5.21 -0.45 17.45
N ALA A 71 4.25 -1.27 17.03
CA ALA A 71 2.83 -1.04 17.26
C ALA A 71 2.41 -1.35 18.71
N GLY A 72 3.22 -2.11 19.47
CA GLY A 72 2.86 -2.60 20.79
C GLY A 72 1.72 -3.63 20.75
N LEU A 73 1.69 -4.45 19.71
CA LEU A 73 0.67 -5.50 19.49
C LEU A 73 1.30 -6.87 19.68
N GLU A 74 0.48 -7.89 19.98
CA GLU A 74 0.95 -9.28 20.07
C GLU A 74 0.84 -10.01 18.72
N GLU A 75 -0.17 -9.68 17.91
CA GLU A 75 -0.39 -10.29 16.60
C GLU A 75 -1.08 -9.31 15.65
N ILE A 76 -0.77 -9.43 14.36
CA ILE A 76 -1.42 -8.71 13.26
C ILE A 76 -1.55 -9.59 12.03
N VAL A 77 -2.57 -9.32 11.22
CA VAL A 77 -2.75 -9.96 9.90
C VAL A 77 -1.88 -9.26 8.88
N ASP A 78 -1.11 -10.02 8.09
CA ASP A 78 -0.09 -9.46 7.18
C ASP A 78 -0.63 -8.52 6.10
N ASP A 79 -1.92 -8.65 5.75
CA ASP A 79 -2.62 -7.80 4.78
C ASP A 79 -3.31 -6.58 5.42
N SER A 80 -3.26 -6.45 6.76
CA SER A 80 -3.85 -5.30 7.44
C SER A 80 -3.11 -4.01 7.06
N PRO A 81 -3.84 -2.93 6.74
CA PRO A 81 -3.23 -1.62 6.60
C PRO A 81 -2.49 -1.22 7.87
N LEU A 82 -1.20 -0.86 7.76
CA LEU A 82 -0.36 -0.49 8.90
C LEU A 82 -0.95 0.67 9.73
N MET A 83 -1.66 1.58 9.07
CA MET A 83 -2.33 2.70 9.75
C MET A 83 -3.53 2.27 10.59
N ASN A 84 -4.20 1.17 10.22
CA ASN A 84 -5.35 0.65 10.97
C ASN A 84 -4.92 -0.03 12.27
N ILE A 85 -3.67 -0.50 12.34
CA ILE A 85 -3.10 -1.14 13.54
C ILE A 85 -2.35 -0.13 14.44
N GLY A 86 -2.60 1.17 14.25
CA GLY A 86 -2.09 2.23 15.13
C GLY A 86 -0.71 2.76 14.76
N LEU A 87 -0.10 2.33 13.64
CA LEU A 87 1.10 3.03 13.17
C LEU A 87 0.73 4.41 12.60
N THR A 88 1.43 5.42 13.08
CA THR A 88 1.31 6.82 12.68
C THR A 88 2.54 7.26 11.88
N SER A 89 2.56 8.51 11.43
CA SER A 89 3.75 9.12 10.81
C SER A 89 4.99 9.09 11.70
N GLN A 90 4.81 9.24 13.03
CA GLN A 90 5.91 9.21 13.98
C GLN A 90 6.49 7.80 14.14
N SER A 91 5.64 6.78 14.32
CA SER A 91 6.09 5.39 14.39
C SER A 91 6.62 4.88 13.04
N GLY A 92 6.17 5.46 11.92
CA GLY A 92 6.72 5.20 10.59
C GLY A 92 8.20 5.51 10.46
N VAL A 93 8.69 6.57 11.11
CA VAL A 93 10.12 6.88 11.16
C VAL A 93 10.90 5.80 11.91
N LEU A 94 10.34 5.29 13.02
CA LEU A 94 10.95 4.19 13.79
C LEU A 94 10.98 2.91 12.96
N LEU A 95 9.87 2.57 12.30
CA LEU A 95 9.76 1.39 11.45
C LEU A 95 10.78 1.46 10.32
N ARG A 96 10.83 2.57 9.61
CA ARG A 96 11.81 2.83 8.55
C ARG A 96 13.24 2.65 9.04
N ASN A 97 13.58 3.23 10.19
CA ASN A 97 14.93 3.13 10.76
C ASN A 97 15.26 1.69 11.18
N SER A 98 14.30 0.96 11.76
CA SER A 98 14.48 -0.44 12.14
C SER A 98 14.71 -1.32 10.91
N LEU A 99 13.85 -1.20 9.89
CA LEU A 99 13.96 -1.97 8.66
C LEU A 99 15.24 -1.63 7.89
N SER A 100 15.64 -0.37 7.84
CA SER A 100 16.91 0.04 7.18
C SER A 100 18.15 -0.55 7.86
N LYS A 101 18.10 -0.78 9.18
CA LYS A 101 19.19 -1.46 9.92
C LYS A 101 19.19 -2.96 9.69
N GLN A 102 18.01 -3.56 9.58
CA GLN A 102 17.84 -5.00 9.43
C GLN A 102 18.08 -5.49 8.00
N PHE A 103 17.80 -4.64 7.01
CA PHE A 103 17.87 -4.95 5.59
C PHE A 103 18.75 -3.88 4.90
N PRO A 104 20.06 -4.14 4.76
CA PRO A 104 20.98 -3.21 4.12
C PRO A 104 20.60 -2.98 2.65
N GLY A 105 20.81 -1.77 2.16
CA GLY A 105 20.47 -1.39 0.79
C GLY A 105 20.17 0.11 0.66
N PRO A 106 19.54 0.51 -0.45
CA PRO A 106 19.19 1.90 -0.66
C PRO A 106 18.20 2.39 0.39
N SER A 107 18.37 3.64 0.80
CA SER A 107 17.55 4.33 1.79
C SER A 107 16.05 4.13 1.51
N LEU A 108 15.31 3.77 2.55
CA LEU A 108 13.85 3.63 2.48
C LEU A 108 13.19 5.01 2.33
N PRO A 109 12.14 5.16 1.52
CA PRO A 109 11.42 6.42 1.40
C PRO A 109 10.64 6.74 2.69
N PHE A 110 10.40 8.02 2.97
CA PHE A 110 9.55 8.44 4.10
C PHE A 110 8.06 8.14 3.86
N THR A 111 7.68 7.92 2.61
CA THR A 111 6.33 7.54 2.17
C THR A 111 6.07 6.03 2.23
N MET A 112 7.04 5.24 2.73
CA MET A 112 6.97 3.77 2.69
C MET A 112 5.67 3.19 3.25
N MET A 113 5.10 3.77 4.31
CA MET A 113 3.83 3.27 4.88
C MET A 113 2.61 3.48 3.97
N PHE A 114 2.70 4.38 2.98
CA PHE A 114 1.69 4.59 1.96
C PHE A 114 1.99 3.75 0.72
N ASP A 115 3.27 3.67 0.34
CA ASP A 115 3.73 2.90 -0.83
C ASP A 115 3.61 1.39 -0.58
N PHE A 116 3.78 0.95 0.67
CA PHE A 116 3.76 -0.46 1.09
C PHE A 116 2.92 -0.58 2.37
N PRO A 117 1.58 -0.55 2.24
CA PRO A 117 0.69 -0.32 3.37
C PRO A 117 0.46 -1.57 4.23
N SER A 118 1.13 -2.69 3.98
CA SER A 118 0.95 -3.95 4.69
C SER A 118 2.26 -4.71 4.83
N ILE A 119 2.32 -5.72 5.71
CA ILE A 119 3.51 -6.57 5.86
C ILE A 119 3.80 -7.31 4.56
N ASN A 120 2.77 -7.80 3.86
CA ASN A 120 2.96 -8.45 2.57
C ASN A 120 3.57 -7.48 1.54
N ALA A 121 3.07 -6.25 1.44
CA ALA A 121 3.63 -5.24 0.52
C ALA A 121 5.09 -4.88 0.87
N LEU A 122 5.42 -4.79 2.16
CA LEU A 122 6.80 -4.60 2.62
C LEU A 122 7.68 -5.80 2.25
N THR A 123 7.18 -7.02 2.45
CA THR A 123 7.89 -8.26 2.13
C THR A 123 8.19 -8.35 0.64
N ASP A 124 7.21 -8.06 -0.21
CA ASP A 124 7.37 -8.03 -1.66
C ASP A 124 8.46 -7.02 -2.07
N TYR A 125 8.41 -5.82 -1.50
CA TYR A 125 9.41 -4.79 -1.73
C TYR A 125 10.85 -5.23 -1.37
N PHE A 126 11.04 -5.85 -0.21
CA PHE A 126 12.38 -6.29 0.22
C PHE A 126 12.85 -7.53 -0.53
N SER A 127 11.94 -8.46 -0.86
CA SER A 127 12.28 -9.63 -1.66
C SER A 127 12.76 -9.24 -3.07
N GLY A 128 12.16 -8.21 -3.66
CA GLY A 128 12.53 -7.69 -4.98
C GLY A 128 13.86 -6.94 -5.02
N ARG A 129 14.42 -6.54 -3.88
CA ARG A 129 15.73 -5.87 -3.79
C ARG A 129 16.91 -6.83 -3.84
N GLY A 130 16.68 -8.13 -3.74
CA GLY A 130 17.74 -9.12 -3.58
C GLY A 130 18.36 -9.00 -2.19
N LEU A 131 18.00 -9.92 -1.29
CA LEU A 131 18.63 -10.06 0.02
C LEU A 131 20.03 -10.69 -0.18
N SER A 132 21.01 -9.91 -0.67
CA SER A 132 22.40 -10.37 -0.81
C SER A 132 23.21 -10.18 0.47
#